data_AF-A0A970LWN6-F1
#
_entry.id   AF-A0A970LWN6-F1
#
_cell.length_a   1.000
_cell.length_b   1.000
_cell.length_c   1.000
_cell.angle_alpha   90.00
_cell.angle_beta   90.00
_cell.angle_gamma   90.00
#
_symmetry.space_group_name_H-M   'P 1'
#
loop_
_entity.id
_entity.type
_entity.pdbx_description
1 polymer ?
#
loop_
_entity_poly.entity_id
_entity_poly.type
_entity_poly.pdbx_seq_one_letter_code
_entity_poly.pdbx_strand_id
1 'polypeptide(L)'
;MNIEGLVLEGTSAEVAEQIFKQMIGPMFDHLNKTNPQAAIEFGYCVAGNAIACYLNCLNDVDQAEKLIIDSTKSMAADVKRSRTKAC
;
A
#
# COMPACT_ATOMS: atom_id res chain seq x y z
N MET A 1 -5.77 -14.16 14.15
CA MET A 1 -6.14 -12.73 14.00
C MET A 1 -7.67 -12.69 13.95
N ASN A 2 -8.32 -11.96 14.86
CA ASN A 2 -9.77 -11.89 14.88
C ASN A 2 -10.22 -10.71 14.00
N ILE A 3 -10.71 -10.99 12.79
CA ILE A 3 -11.06 -9.97 11.77
C ILE A 3 -12.21 -9.09 12.26
N GLU A 4 -13.09 -9.62 13.12
CA GLU A 4 -14.21 -8.88 13.73
C GLU A 4 -13.78 -7.77 14.69
N GLY A 5 -12.51 -7.75 15.13
CA GLY A 5 -11.96 -6.69 15.98
C GLY A 5 -11.27 -5.56 15.20
N LEU A 6 -11.12 -5.69 13.87
CA LEU A 6 -10.48 -4.67 13.04
C LEU A 6 -11.52 -3.63 12.62
N VAL A 7 -11.82 -2.71 13.51
CA VAL A 7 -12.71 -1.58 13.22
C VAL A 7 -11.92 -0.54 12.43
N LEU A 8 -12.14 -0.49 11.11
CA LEU A 8 -11.53 0.50 10.21
C LEU A 8 -12.39 1.77 10.20
N GLU A 9 -12.02 2.75 11.02
CA GLU A 9 -12.75 4.01 11.15
C GLU A 9 -11.86 5.23 10.91
N GLY A 10 -12.50 6.34 10.54
CA GLY A 10 -11.85 7.64 10.34
C GLY A 10 -11.58 7.99 8.88
N THR A 11 -10.65 8.89 8.67
CA THR A 11 -10.16 9.33 7.37
C THR A 11 -9.38 8.23 6.66
N SER A 12 -9.16 8.37 5.36
CA SER A 12 -8.36 7.41 4.58
C SER A 12 -6.94 7.23 5.11
N ALA A 13 -6.34 8.28 5.66
CA ALA A 13 -5.02 8.22 6.29
C ALA A 13 -5.03 7.38 7.57
N GLU A 14 -6.05 7.57 8.42
CA GLU A 14 -6.21 6.80 9.66
C GLU A 14 -6.49 5.32 9.37
N VAL A 15 -7.33 5.03 8.37
CA VAL A 15 -7.58 3.66 7.93
C VAL A 15 -6.31 3.01 7.39
N ALA A 16 -5.53 3.73 6.57
CA ALA A 16 -4.26 3.23 6.06
C ALA A 16 -3.26 2.93 7.19
N GLU A 17 -3.17 3.81 8.19
CA GLU A 17 -2.32 3.62 9.36
C GLU A 17 -2.75 2.39 10.18
N GLN A 18 -4.05 2.19 10.37
CA GLN A 18 -4.58 1.04 11.10
C GLN A 18 -4.26 -0.28 10.39
N ILE A 19 -4.52 -0.37 9.08
CA ILE A 19 -4.19 -1.55 8.27
C ILE A 19 -2.69 -1.82 8.32
N PHE A 20 -1.88 -0.78 8.14
CA PHE A 20 -0.43 -0.93 8.13
C PHE A 20 0.09 -1.39 9.49
N LYS A 21 -0.30 -0.75 10.60
CA LYS A 21 0.21 -1.10 11.93
C LYS A 21 -0.30 -2.45 12.44
N GLN A 22 -1.55 -2.79 12.18
CA GLN A 22 -2.18 -3.97 12.79
C GLN A 22 -2.01 -5.25 11.96
N MET A 23 -1.79 -5.12 10.64
CA MET A 23 -1.68 -6.26 9.74
C MET A 23 -0.35 -6.32 9.00
N ILE A 24 -0.04 -5.30 8.20
CA ILE A 24 1.10 -5.35 7.26
C ILE A 24 2.44 -5.30 8.01
N GLY A 25 2.58 -4.36 8.94
CA GLY A 25 3.81 -4.08 9.69
C GLY A 25 4.35 -5.31 10.43
N PRO A 26 3.55 -6.00 11.28
CA PRO A 26 4.01 -7.19 11.98
C PRO A 26 4.48 -8.31 11.04
N MET A 27 3.81 -8.51 9.90
CA MET A 27 4.20 -9.52 8.90
C MET A 27 5.48 -9.12 8.18
N PHE A 28 5.58 -7.85 7.78
CA PHE A 28 6.78 -7.28 7.15
C PHE A 28 7.98 -7.39 8.09
N ASP A 29 7.85 -6.98 9.35
CA ASP A 29 8.93 -7.02 10.34
C ASP A 29 9.37 -8.45 10.63
N HIS A 30 8.45 -9.41 10.66
CA HIS A 30 8.77 -10.82 10.80
C HIS A 30 9.62 -11.32 9.63
N LEU A 31 9.20 -11.01 8.39
CA LEU A 31 9.95 -11.38 7.19
C LEU A 31 11.32 -10.67 7.16
N ASN A 32 11.37 -9.38 7.49
CA ASN A 32 12.59 -8.58 7.37
C ASN A 32 13.70 -9.05 8.31
N LYS A 33 13.34 -9.67 9.45
CA LYS A 33 14.31 -10.27 10.39
C LYS A 33 15.04 -11.49 9.81
N THR A 34 14.39 -12.23 8.91
CA THR A 34 14.90 -13.52 8.42
C THR A 34 15.31 -13.47 6.96
N ASN A 35 14.55 -12.76 6.14
CA ASN A 35 14.78 -12.56 4.73
C ASN A 35 14.29 -11.15 4.31
N PRO A 36 15.17 -10.14 4.35
CA PRO A 36 14.84 -8.76 3.96
C PRO A 36 14.30 -8.64 2.53
N GLN A 37 14.80 -9.47 1.61
CA GLN A 37 14.33 -9.47 0.23
C GLN A 37 12.87 -9.95 0.13
N ALA A 38 12.51 -11.01 0.86
CA ALA A 38 11.12 -11.48 0.93
C ALA A 38 10.18 -10.45 1.59
N ALA A 39 10.68 -9.64 2.53
CA ALA A 39 9.88 -8.55 3.11
C ALA A 39 9.56 -7.46 2.07
N ILE A 40 10.55 -7.10 1.24
CA ILE A 40 10.36 -6.15 0.13
C ILE A 40 9.35 -6.72 -0.88
N GLU A 41 9.50 -7.98 -1.27
CA GLU A 41 8.56 -8.67 -2.17
C GLU A 41 7.14 -8.72 -1.59
N PHE A 42 7.01 -9.02 -0.30
CA PHE A 42 5.72 -8.96 0.40
C PHE A 42 5.08 -7.58 0.32
N GLY A 43 5.86 -6.51 0.54
CA GLY A 43 5.38 -5.13 0.38
C GLY A 43 4.84 -4.85 -1.03
N TYR A 44 5.53 -5.31 -2.08
CA TYR A 44 5.05 -5.20 -3.45
C TYR A 44 3.78 -6.02 -3.70
N CYS A 45 3.69 -7.23 -3.17
CA CYS A 45 2.50 -8.07 -3.29
C CYS A 45 1.28 -7.42 -2.62
N VAL A 46 1.45 -6.81 -1.44
CA VAL A 46 0.37 -6.08 -0.76
C VAL A 46 -0.14 -4.93 -1.62
N ALA A 47 0.77 -4.13 -2.19
CA ALA A 47 0.39 -3.02 -3.08
C ALA A 47 -0.33 -3.52 -4.35
N GLY A 48 0.19 -4.57 -5.00
CA GLY A 48 -0.44 -5.15 -6.19
C GLY A 48 -1.84 -5.71 -5.91
N ASN A 49 -2.00 -6.42 -4.79
CA ASN A 49 -3.31 -6.94 -4.38
C ASN A 49 -4.31 -5.83 -4.06
N ALA A 50 -3.87 -4.74 -3.41
CA ALA A 50 -4.74 -3.59 -3.16
C ALA A 50 -5.27 -2.98 -4.46
N ILE A 51 -4.42 -2.83 -5.48
CA ILE A 51 -4.81 -2.33 -6.80
C ILE A 51 -5.79 -3.30 -7.48
N ALA A 52 -5.49 -4.60 -7.49
CA ALA A 52 -6.36 -5.60 -8.10
C ALA A 52 -7.74 -5.66 -7.43
N CYS A 53 -7.79 -5.60 -6.09
CA CYS A 53 -9.05 -5.52 -5.34
C CYS A 53 -9.82 -4.24 -5.67
N TYR A 54 -9.15 -3.10 -5.74
CA TYR A 54 -9.79 -1.82 -6.11
C TYR A 54 -10.42 -1.90 -7.49
N LEU A 55 -9.70 -2.42 -8.49
CA LEU A 55 -10.23 -2.62 -9.85
C LEU A 55 -11.45 -3.56 -9.87
N ASN A 56 -11.43 -4.63 -9.08
CA ASN A 56 -12.55 -5.58 -8.99
C ASN A 56 -13.80 -5.01 -8.30
N CYS A 57 -13.67 -3.94 -7.51
CA CYS A 57 -14.80 -3.31 -6.83
C CYS A 57 -15.54 -2.28 -7.68
N LEU A 58 -15.09 -2.03 -8.92
CA LEU A 58 -15.59 -0.94 -9.75
C LEU A 58 -16.21 -1.46 -11.04
N ASN A 59 -17.27 -0.80 -11.48
CA ASN A 59 -17.92 -1.06 -12.77
C ASN A 59 -17.27 -0.25 -13.92
N ASP A 60 -16.58 0.85 -13.59
CA ASP A 60 -15.88 1.72 -14.53
C ASP A 60 -14.37 1.52 -14.39
N VAL A 61 -13.84 0.65 -15.25
CA VAL A 61 -12.41 0.28 -15.26
C VAL A 61 -11.53 1.45 -15.70
N ASP A 62 -12.00 2.30 -16.62
CA ASP A 62 -11.24 3.41 -17.18
C ASP A 62 -11.01 4.50 -16.13
N GLN A 63 -12.03 4.80 -15.32
CA GLN A 63 -11.90 5.72 -14.19
C GLN A 63 -10.90 5.19 -13.16
N ALA A 64 -10.95 3.88 -12.88
CA ALA A 64 -10.06 3.24 -11.92
C ALA A 64 -8.60 3.25 -12.40
N GLU A 65 -8.37 2.92 -13.66
CA GLU A 65 -7.06 2.96 -14.31
C GLU A 65 -6.46 4.36 -14.23
N LYS A 66 -7.26 5.39 -14.55
CA LYS A 66 -6.80 6.79 -14.48
C LYS A 66 -6.33 7.17 -13.08
N LEU A 67 -7.10 6.82 -12.04
CA LEU A 67 -6.73 7.13 -10.66
C LEU A 67 -5.43 6.43 -10.25
N ILE A 68 -5.24 5.18 -10.65
CA ILE A 68 -4.00 4.43 -10.41
C ILE A 68 -2.84 5.13 -11.10
N ILE A 69 -2.95 5.42 -12.40
CA ILE A 69 -1.90 6.08 -13.19
C ILE A 69 -1.51 7.43 -12.57
N ASP A 70 -2.48 8.26 -12.21
CA ASP A 70 -2.22 9.58 -11.63
C ASP A 70 -1.52 9.46 -10.27
N SER A 71 -1.93 8.49 -9.45
CA SER A 71 -1.29 8.20 -8.16
C SER A 71 0.15 7.73 -8.33
N THR A 72 0.42 6.80 -9.26
CA THR A 72 1.78 6.29 -9.50
C THR A 72 2.69 7.35 -10.10
N LYS A 73 2.17 8.22 -10.97
CA LYS A 73 2.91 9.39 -11.50
C LYS A 73 3.30 10.36 -10.39
N SER A 74 2.37 10.66 -9.47
CA SER A 74 2.63 11.53 -8.32
C SER A 74 3.74 10.95 -7.45
N MET A 75 3.64 9.67 -7.08
CA MET A 75 4.67 8.97 -6.30
C MET A 75 6.04 8.98 -7.01
N ALA A 76 6.09 8.68 -8.31
CA ALA A 76 7.33 8.71 -9.06
C ALA A 76 7.97 10.11 -9.08
N ALA A 77 7.16 11.16 -9.19
CA ALA A 77 7.61 12.53 -9.12
C ALA A 77 8.15 12.90 -7.72
N ASP A 78 7.54 12.41 -6.65
CA ASP A 78 8.00 12.62 -5.27
C ASP A 78 9.32 11.89 -5.00
N VAL A 79 9.46 10.64 -5.44
CA VAL A 79 10.72 9.88 -5.36
C VAL A 79 11.83 10.57 -6.14
N LYS A 80 11.53 11.12 -7.33
CA LYS A 80 12.52 11.87 -8.09
C LYS A 80 12.96 13.14 -7.35
N ARG A 81 12.02 13.88 -6.77
CA ARG A 81 12.28 15.10 -5.99
C ARG A 81 13.09 14.83 -4.71
N SER A 82 12.81 13.74 -3.99
CA SER A 82 13.56 13.39 -2.79
C SER A 82 15.03 13.10 -3.07
N ARG A 83 15.33 12.45 -4.20
CA ARG A 83 16.72 12.23 -4.68
C ARG A 83 17.45 13.52 -5.01
N THR A 84 16.74 14.54 -5.50
CA THR A 84 17.36 15.84 -5.83
C THR A 84 17.68 16.68 -4.59
N LYS A 85 16.93 16.50 -3.50
CA LYS A 85 17.14 17.20 -2.22
C LYS A 85 18.28 16.61 -1.37
N ALA A 86 18.76 15.42 -1.71
CA ALA A 86 19.83 14.73 -0.98
C ALA A 86 21.24 15.04 -1.51
N CYS A 87 21.37 15.99 -2.45
CA CYS A 87 22.64 16.54 -2.96
C CYS A 87 22.88 17.94 -2.40
#